data_AF-A0A0J9SU35-F1
#
_entry.id   AF-A0A0J9SU35-F1
#
_cell.length_a   1.000
_cell.length_b   1.000
_cell.length_c   1.000
_cell.angle_alpha   90.00
_cell.angle_beta   90.00
_cell.angle_gamma   90.00
#
_symmetry.space_group_name_H-M   'P 1'
#
loop_
_entity.id
_entity.type
_entity.pdbx_description
1 polymer ?
#
loop_
_entity_poly.entity_id
_entity_poly.type
_entity_poly.pdbx_seq_one_letter_code
_entity_poly.pdbx_strand_id
1 'polypeptide(L)'
;MQRRELHIADETVRVTLAVFKNVANAEELLRAYNEKTIGGDPDMRRFFLLLDGQLIFSDNHILHSLYRAYHNLLTKRRVTRNVVLEVFFFLSAHENINECLRQYQVRESSSSVIYVGVNIPDDEVISFTNLINGEQTGVDDIRFLRDERQIMQNFKCAGEVANLERFIYHTIASKKVNLG
;
A
#
# COMPACT_ATOMS: atom_id res chain seq x y z
N MET A 1 6.75 -2.73 14.17
CA MET A 1 7.37 -2.87 12.82
C MET A 1 7.55 -4.35 12.50
N GLN A 2 7.33 -4.75 11.24
CA GLN A 2 7.51 -6.12 10.76
C GLN A 2 8.27 -6.12 9.44
N ARG A 3 9.18 -7.08 9.25
CA ARG A 3 9.91 -7.28 8.00
C ARG A 3 9.42 -8.53 7.28
N ARG A 4 9.35 -8.46 5.95
CA ARG A 4 9.03 -9.56 5.04
C ARG A 4 10.04 -9.56 3.90
N GLU A 5 10.29 -10.73 3.36
CA GLU A 5 11.05 -10.88 2.12
C GLU A 5 10.11 -11.47 1.08
N LEU A 6 10.08 -10.85 -0.10
CA LEU A 6 9.36 -11.35 -1.26
C LEU A 6 10.39 -11.78 -2.30
N HIS A 7 10.33 -13.04 -2.73
CA HIS A 7 11.12 -13.53 -3.84
C HIS A 7 10.32 -13.34 -5.13
N ILE A 8 10.72 -12.39 -5.95
CA ILE A 8 9.99 -11.96 -7.16
C ILE A 8 10.91 -12.13 -8.35
N ALA A 9 10.57 -13.05 -9.25
CA ALA A 9 11.46 -13.49 -10.33
C ALA A 9 12.83 -13.91 -9.76
N ASP A 10 13.90 -13.23 -10.16
CA ASP A 10 15.28 -13.46 -9.74
C ASP A 10 15.75 -12.51 -8.62
N GLU A 11 14.84 -11.71 -8.04
CA GLU A 11 15.18 -10.72 -7.01
C GLU A 11 14.54 -11.00 -5.66
N THR A 12 15.26 -10.65 -4.59
CA THR A 12 14.72 -10.62 -3.23
C THR A 12 14.40 -9.19 -2.83
N VAL A 13 13.12 -8.93 -2.61
CA VAL A 13 12.59 -7.61 -2.25
C VAL A 13 12.30 -7.59 -0.76
N ARG A 14 13.00 -6.71 -0.03
CA ARG A 14 12.78 -6.51 1.41
C ARG A 14 11.64 -5.53 1.62
N VAL A 15 10.67 -5.90 2.42
CA VAL A 15 9.48 -5.10 2.72
C VAL A 15 9.38 -4.87 4.22
N THR A 16 9.27 -3.61 4.63
CA THR A 16 9.09 -3.21 6.02
C THR A 16 7.72 -2.59 6.21
N LEU A 17 6.93 -3.14 7.13
CA LEU A 17 5.60 -2.64 7.50
C LEU A 17 5.65 -2.01 8.90
N ALA A 18 5.10 -0.81 9.04
CA ALA A 18 4.87 -0.19 10.34
C ALA A 18 3.47 0.41 10.38
N VAL A 19 2.67 -0.01 11.37
CA VAL A 19 1.28 0.41 11.53
C VAL A 19 1.19 1.39 12.68
N PHE A 20 0.47 2.49 12.47
CA PHE A 20 0.24 3.54 13.44
C PHE A 20 -1.25 3.81 13.57
N LYS A 21 -1.72 3.95 14.81
CA LYS A 21 -3.08 4.39 15.15
C LYS A 21 -3.01 5.72 15.92
N ASN A 22 -4.14 6.40 16.04
CA ASN A 22 -4.23 7.70 16.72
C ASN A 22 -3.24 8.73 16.15
N VAL A 23 -3.06 8.72 14.83
CA VAL A 23 -2.16 9.65 14.14
C VAL A 23 -2.75 11.05 14.18
N ALA A 24 -1.95 12.02 14.64
CA ALA A 24 -2.38 13.40 14.87
C ALA A 24 -1.76 14.41 13.88
N ASN A 25 -0.87 13.98 12.99
CA ASN A 25 -0.13 14.85 12.06
C ASN A 25 -0.14 14.32 10.61
N ALA A 26 -1.27 13.77 10.17
CA ALA A 26 -1.38 13.14 8.85
C ALA A 26 -1.21 14.12 7.69
N GLU A 27 -1.62 15.38 7.86
CA GLU A 27 -1.39 16.45 6.88
C GLU A 27 0.11 16.72 6.67
N GLU A 28 0.87 16.87 7.75
CA GLU A 28 2.32 17.07 7.70
C GLU A 28 3.03 15.86 7.10
N LEU A 29 2.59 14.64 7.44
CA LEU A 29 3.12 13.41 6.87
C LEU A 29 2.87 13.30 5.37
N LEU A 30 1.68 13.69 4.89
CA LEU A 30 1.36 13.71 3.47
C LEU A 30 2.25 14.71 2.71
N ARG A 31 2.49 15.90 3.28
CA ARG A 31 3.42 16.88 2.72
C ARG A 31 4.85 16.33 2.63
N ALA A 32 5.36 15.79 3.73
CA ALA A 32 6.70 15.19 3.78
C ALA A 32 6.84 13.98 2.82
N TYR A 33 5.78 13.18 2.67
CA TYR A 33 5.72 12.10 1.69
C TYR A 33 5.83 12.64 0.28
N ASN A 34 5.00 13.63 -0.10
CA ASN A 34 5.02 14.20 -1.44
C ASN A 34 6.39 14.81 -1.77
N GLU A 35 6.99 15.57 -0.85
CA GLU A 35 8.34 16.13 -1.04
C GLU A 35 9.40 15.07 -1.32
N LYS A 36 9.35 13.92 -0.61
CA LYS A 36 10.30 12.81 -0.82
C LYS A 36 10.00 11.96 -2.06
N THR A 37 8.78 12.03 -2.61
CA THR A 37 8.34 11.18 -3.73
C THR A 37 8.32 11.94 -5.07
N ILE A 38 8.39 13.27 -5.05
CA ILE A 38 8.52 14.11 -6.25
C ILE A 38 9.94 13.96 -6.81
N GLY A 39 10.05 13.37 -8.01
CA GLY A 39 11.30 13.37 -8.80
C GLY A 39 12.10 12.06 -8.83
N GLY A 40 11.52 10.94 -8.40
CA GLY A 40 12.18 9.63 -8.47
C GLY A 40 12.15 8.97 -9.86
N ASP A 41 13.14 8.10 -10.11
CA ASP A 41 13.19 7.19 -11.26
C ASP A 41 11.89 6.35 -11.34
N PRO A 42 11.18 6.31 -12.48
CA PRO A 42 9.98 5.48 -12.65
C PRO A 42 10.22 3.97 -12.42
N ASP A 43 11.48 3.50 -12.56
CA ASP A 43 11.93 2.13 -12.28
C ASP A 43 12.52 1.97 -10.86
N MET A 44 12.18 2.86 -9.92
CA MET A 44 12.70 2.83 -8.56
C MET A 44 12.52 1.45 -7.90
N ARG A 45 13.63 0.73 -7.70
CA ARG A 45 13.66 -0.54 -6.96
C ARG A 45 13.52 -0.34 -5.45
N ARG A 46 13.56 0.92 -5.02
CA ARG A 46 13.56 1.38 -3.64
C ARG A 46 12.60 2.54 -3.49
N PHE A 47 11.57 2.37 -2.69
CA PHE A 47 10.53 3.37 -2.47
C PHE A 47 9.79 3.08 -1.17
N PHE A 48 8.92 3.99 -0.74
CA PHE A 48 7.99 3.72 0.34
C PHE A 48 6.61 4.27 0.01
N LEU A 49 5.60 3.80 0.73
CA LEU A 49 4.20 4.22 0.62
C LEU A 49 3.72 4.66 2.01
N LEU A 50 2.84 5.66 2.03
CA LEU A 50 1.98 5.95 3.17
C LEU A 50 0.54 5.62 2.82
N LEU A 51 0.04 4.54 3.44
CA LEU A 51 -1.32 4.05 3.20
C LEU A 51 -2.26 4.49 4.31
N ASP A 52 -3.49 4.84 3.96
CA ASP A 52 -4.59 4.99 4.91
C ASP A 52 -5.03 3.60 5.41
N GLY A 53 -5.01 3.39 6.72
CA GLY A 53 -5.30 2.09 7.32
C GLY A 53 -6.76 1.63 7.17
N GLN A 54 -7.70 2.54 6.88
CA GLN A 54 -9.13 2.21 6.84
C GLN A 54 -9.51 1.27 5.71
N LEU A 55 -8.80 1.31 4.57
CA LEU A 55 -9.12 0.48 3.41
C LEU A 55 -8.21 -0.73 3.23
N ILE A 56 -7.24 -0.93 4.11
CA ILE A 56 -6.38 -2.11 4.08
C ILE A 56 -7.03 -3.25 4.83
N PHE A 57 -7.37 -4.32 4.11
CA PHE A 57 -7.94 -5.52 4.71
C PHE A 57 -6.95 -6.30 5.60
N SER A 58 -5.71 -6.52 5.15
CA SER A 58 -4.66 -7.27 5.85
C SER A 58 -3.27 -6.89 5.33
N ASP A 59 -2.21 -7.38 5.96
CA ASP A 59 -0.85 -7.27 5.40
C ASP A 59 -0.72 -8.02 4.08
N ASN A 60 -1.34 -9.19 3.96
CA ASN A 60 -1.37 -9.93 2.70
C ASN A 60 -2.02 -9.12 1.57
N HIS A 61 -3.02 -8.27 1.84
CA HIS A 61 -3.55 -7.34 0.84
C HIS A 61 -2.43 -6.45 0.27
N ILE A 62 -1.61 -5.84 1.14
CA ILE A 62 -0.45 -5.03 0.74
C ILE A 62 0.58 -5.88 -0.02
N LEU A 63 0.97 -7.02 0.54
CA LEU A 63 2.04 -7.85 -0.01
C LEU A 63 1.70 -8.42 -1.39
N HIS A 64 0.45 -8.85 -1.63
CA HIS A 64 0.03 -9.36 -2.93
C HIS A 64 -0.04 -8.24 -3.98
N SER A 65 -0.55 -7.06 -3.62
CA SER A 65 -0.58 -5.90 -4.51
C SER A 65 0.84 -5.43 -4.86
N LEU A 66 1.74 -5.38 -3.86
CA LEU A 66 3.15 -5.07 -4.05
C LEU A 66 3.86 -6.11 -4.92
N TYR A 67 3.66 -7.41 -4.66
CA TYR A 67 4.23 -8.49 -5.44
C TYR A 67 3.87 -8.35 -6.92
N ARG A 68 2.58 -8.14 -7.21
CA ARG A 68 2.07 -7.98 -8.57
C ARG A 68 2.66 -6.74 -9.25
N ALA A 69 2.67 -5.60 -8.56
CA ALA A 69 3.25 -4.35 -9.07
C ALA A 69 4.75 -4.49 -9.39
N TYR A 70 5.52 -5.08 -8.47
CA TYR A 70 6.95 -5.27 -8.62
C TYR A 70 7.28 -6.31 -9.71
N HIS A 71 6.49 -7.39 -9.81
CA HIS A 71 6.61 -8.35 -10.91
C HIS A 71 6.38 -7.67 -12.26
N ASN A 72 5.39 -6.77 -12.38
CA ASN A 72 5.17 -5.99 -13.59
C ASN A 72 6.33 -5.04 -13.90
N LEU A 73 6.97 -4.46 -12.87
CA LEU A 73 8.20 -3.68 -13.01
C LEU A 73 9.31 -4.55 -13.64
N LEU A 74 9.62 -5.71 -13.06
CA LEU A 74 10.69 -6.58 -13.54
C LEU A 74 10.44 -7.13 -14.95
N THR A 75 9.19 -7.47 -15.25
CA THR A 75 8.81 -8.03 -16.55
C THR A 75 8.51 -6.99 -17.62
N LYS A 76 8.66 -5.69 -17.32
CA LYS A 76 8.36 -4.55 -18.22
C LYS A 76 6.91 -4.57 -18.73
N ARG A 77 5.97 -4.92 -17.85
CA ARG A 77 4.52 -5.03 -18.12
C ARG A 77 3.67 -4.09 -17.25
N ARG A 78 4.26 -3.00 -16.73
CA ARG A 78 3.53 -2.00 -15.95
C ARG A 78 2.45 -1.34 -16.80
N VAL A 79 1.30 -1.02 -16.18
CA VAL A 79 0.26 -0.19 -16.81
C VAL A 79 0.25 1.25 -16.34
N THR A 80 0.86 1.53 -15.20
CA THR A 80 0.98 2.88 -14.66
C THR A 80 2.36 3.47 -14.95
N ARG A 81 2.50 4.78 -14.67
CA ARG A 81 3.72 5.54 -14.98
C ARG A 81 4.93 5.13 -14.14
N ASN A 82 4.73 4.54 -12.96
CA ASN A 82 5.82 4.10 -12.07
C ASN A 82 5.34 2.99 -11.13
N VAL A 83 6.26 2.28 -10.50
CA VAL A 83 5.92 1.15 -9.62
C VAL A 83 5.07 1.54 -8.40
N VAL A 84 5.21 2.75 -7.86
CA VAL A 84 4.40 3.24 -6.72
C VAL A 84 2.92 3.31 -7.09
N LEU A 85 2.61 3.93 -8.23
CA LEU A 85 1.25 3.99 -8.77
C LEU A 85 0.72 2.60 -9.11
N GLU A 86 1.60 1.68 -9.55
CA GLU A 86 1.24 0.31 -9.83
C GLU A 86 0.78 -0.42 -8.55
N VAL A 87 1.44 -0.17 -7.39
CA VAL A 87 0.99 -0.71 -6.10
C VAL A 87 -0.39 -0.17 -5.72
N PHE A 88 -0.60 1.15 -5.81
CA PHE A 88 -1.91 1.76 -5.53
C PHE A 88 -2.99 1.22 -6.47
N PHE A 89 -2.66 1.04 -7.75
CA PHE A 89 -3.56 0.41 -8.71
C PHE A 89 -3.94 -1.00 -8.26
N PHE A 90 -2.99 -1.85 -7.87
CA PHE A 90 -3.32 -3.20 -7.43
C PHE A 90 -3.93 -3.30 -6.02
N LEU A 91 -3.84 -2.27 -5.18
CA LEU A 91 -4.61 -2.22 -3.92
C LEU A 91 -6.11 -2.03 -4.19
N SER A 92 -6.49 -1.39 -5.29
CA SER A 92 -7.89 -1.04 -5.57
C SER A 92 -8.56 -2.00 -6.56
N ALA A 93 -9.88 -2.17 -6.44
CA ALA A 93 -10.70 -2.73 -7.51
C ALA A 93 -10.99 -1.72 -8.65
N HIS A 94 -10.69 -0.44 -8.44
CA HIS A 94 -11.02 0.63 -9.38
C HIS A 94 -9.98 0.79 -10.49
N GLU A 95 -10.40 1.13 -11.71
CA GLU A 95 -9.46 1.24 -12.85
C GLU A 95 -8.80 2.63 -12.98
N ASN A 96 -9.45 3.68 -12.46
CA ASN A 96 -8.89 5.03 -12.45
C ASN A 96 -7.82 5.19 -11.36
N ILE A 97 -6.60 5.56 -11.75
CA ILE A 97 -5.48 5.73 -10.80
C ILE A 97 -5.71 6.83 -9.75
N ASN A 98 -6.41 7.91 -10.10
CA ASN A 98 -6.71 8.99 -9.15
C ASN A 98 -7.69 8.51 -8.07
N GLU A 99 -8.59 7.59 -8.42
CA GLU A 99 -9.45 6.91 -7.44
C GLU A 99 -8.63 6.02 -6.51
N CYS A 100 -7.72 5.23 -7.09
CA CYS A 100 -6.88 4.31 -6.32
C CYS A 100 -6.04 5.08 -5.28
N LEU A 101 -5.46 6.22 -5.69
CA LEU A 101 -4.74 7.11 -4.78
C LEU A 101 -5.67 7.66 -3.70
N ARG A 102 -6.84 8.20 -4.07
CA ARG A 102 -7.78 8.75 -3.09
C ARG A 102 -8.25 7.73 -2.04
N GLN A 103 -8.37 6.47 -2.45
CA GLN A 103 -8.77 5.38 -1.56
C GLN A 103 -7.64 5.00 -0.59
N TYR A 104 -6.42 4.83 -1.08
CA TYR A 104 -5.39 4.14 -0.32
C TYR A 104 -4.25 5.02 0.17
N GLN A 105 -4.02 6.18 -0.42
CA GLN A 105 -3.02 7.11 0.07
C GLN A 105 -3.48 7.74 1.39
N VAL A 106 -2.55 8.00 2.30
CA VAL A 106 -2.82 8.82 3.48
C VAL A 106 -3.47 10.16 3.09
N ARG A 107 -4.43 10.59 3.88
CA ARG A 107 -5.19 11.85 3.73
C ARG A 107 -4.88 12.74 4.92
N GLU A 108 -5.15 14.04 4.78
CA GLU A 108 -4.99 15.01 5.87
C GLU A 108 -5.77 14.62 7.13
N SER A 109 -6.90 13.92 6.96
CA SER A 109 -7.77 13.44 8.03
C SER A 109 -7.50 12.00 8.49
N SER A 110 -6.47 11.33 7.97
CA SER A 110 -6.19 9.94 8.35
C SER A 110 -5.78 9.83 9.82
N SER A 111 -6.51 9.02 10.59
CA SER A 111 -6.20 8.70 11.99
C SER A 111 -5.40 7.40 12.16
N SER A 112 -5.23 6.65 11.07
CA SER A 112 -4.39 5.46 11.01
C SER A 112 -3.56 5.47 9.74
N VAL A 113 -2.28 5.12 9.87
CA VAL A 113 -1.30 5.16 8.79
C VAL A 113 -0.52 3.86 8.78
N ILE A 114 -0.32 3.29 7.60
CA ILE A 114 0.55 2.15 7.39
C ILE A 114 1.71 2.61 6.49
N TYR A 115 2.91 2.61 7.06
CA TYR A 115 4.14 2.79 6.31
C TYR A 115 4.55 1.45 5.67
N VAL A 116 4.85 1.49 4.38
CA VAL A 116 5.36 0.34 3.62
C VAL A 116 6.67 0.74 2.95
N GLY A 117 7.80 0.30 3.48
CA GLY A 117 9.12 0.51 2.89
C GLY A 117 9.54 -0.67 2.01
N VAL A 118 10.02 -0.41 0.80
CA VAL A 118 10.48 -1.42 -0.16
C VAL A 118 11.95 -1.18 -0.45
N ASN A 119 12.79 -2.14 -0.06
CA ASN A 119 14.26 -2.07 -0.12
C ASN A 119 14.85 -0.81 0.55
N ILE A 120 14.14 -0.22 1.51
CA ILE A 120 14.60 0.93 2.29
C ILE A 120 15.47 0.43 3.46
N PRO A 121 16.68 1.00 3.65
CA PRO A 121 17.52 0.77 4.82
C PRO A 121 16.82 1.10 6.15
N ASP A 122 17.18 0.39 7.21
CA ASP A 122 16.50 0.51 8.52
C ASP A 122 16.60 1.91 9.13
N ASP A 123 17.75 2.58 9.00
CA ASP A 123 17.98 3.94 9.48
C ASP A 123 17.05 4.95 8.81
N GLU A 124 16.77 4.78 7.51
CA GLU A 124 15.83 5.62 6.79
C GLU A 124 14.37 5.28 7.10
N VAL A 125 14.05 4.01 7.30
CA VAL A 125 12.73 3.61 7.83
C VAL A 125 12.51 4.30 9.17
N ILE A 126 13.44 4.14 10.11
CA ILE A 126 13.36 4.72 11.46
C ILE A 126 13.25 6.25 11.39
N SER A 127 14.11 6.89 10.59
CA SER A 127 14.11 8.35 10.39
C SER A 127 12.74 8.86 9.92
N PHE A 128 12.12 8.18 8.96
CA PHE A 128 10.79 8.56 8.50
C PHE A 128 9.71 8.24 9.53
N THR A 129 9.69 7.03 10.09
CA THR A 129 8.63 6.62 11.01
C THR A 129 8.62 7.42 12.32
N ASN A 130 9.76 7.98 12.73
CA ASN A 130 9.84 8.89 13.88
C ASN A 130 9.13 10.24 13.65
N LEU A 131 8.81 10.59 12.40
CA LEU A 131 8.00 11.76 12.08
C LEU A 131 6.50 11.53 12.35
N ILE A 132 6.07 10.28 12.54
CA ILE A 132 4.66 9.94 12.71
C ILE A 132 4.26 10.17 14.18
N ASN A 133 3.43 11.18 14.41
CA ASN A 133 2.85 11.46 15.72
C ASN A 133 1.62 10.57 15.93
N GLY A 134 1.85 9.34 16.37
CA GLY A 134 0.81 8.35 16.68
C GLY A 134 1.38 7.16 17.45
N GLU A 135 0.53 6.21 17.81
CA GLU A 135 0.93 5.00 18.51
C GLU A 135 1.28 3.89 17.51
N GLN A 136 2.54 3.47 17.49
CA GLN A 136 2.95 2.32 16.70
C GLN A 136 2.33 1.03 17.27
N THR A 137 1.77 0.20 16.41
CA THR A 137 1.20 -1.09 16.79
C THR A 137 1.66 -2.24 15.89
N GLY A 138 1.20 -3.46 16.20
CA GLY A 138 1.43 -4.68 15.44
C GLY A 138 0.67 -4.69 14.11
N VAL A 139 1.17 -5.47 13.15
CA VAL A 139 0.53 -5.62 11.84
C VAL A 139 -0.84 -6.32 11.95
N ASP A 140 -1.00 -7.19 12.94
CA ASP A 140 -2.28 -7.86 13.23
C ASP A 140 -3.40 -6.88 13.63
N ASP A 141 -3.06 -5.66 14.04
CA ASP A 141 -4.04 -4.65 14.42
C ASP A 141 -4.74 -3.98 13.24
N ILE A 142 -4.28 -4.20 12.00
CA ILE A 142 -4.96 -3.72 10.78
C ILE A 142 -6.45 -4.11 10.81
N ARG A 143 -6.79 -5.30 11.33
CA ARG A 143 -8.17 -5.78 11.46
C ARG A 143 -9.07 -4.90 12.34
N PHE A 144 -8.48 -4.13 13.25
CA PHE A 144 -9.19 -3.21 14.14
C PHE A 144 -9.24 -1.77 13.61
N LEU A 145 -8.43 -1.44 12.60
CA LEU A 145 -8.33 -0.11 12.00
C LEU A 145 -9.20 0.01 10.73
N ARG A 146 -9.48 -1.11 10.07
CA ARG A 146 -10.18 -1.16 8.79
C ARG A 146 -11.67 -0.86 8.89
N ASP A 147 -12.21 -0.16 7.90
CA ASP A 147 -13.64 -0.03 7.66
C ASP A 147 -14.10 -1.14 6.71
N GLU A 148 -14.57 -2.26 7.28
CA GLU A 148 -15.01 -3.41 6.50
C GLU A 148 -16.16 -3.08 5.53
N ARG A 149 -17.06 -2.16 5.92
CA ARG A 149 -18.20 -1.78 5.06
C ARG A 149 -17.69 -1.06 3.83
N GLN A 150 -16.75 -0.13 4.01
CA GLN A 150 -16.18 0.62 2.90
C GLN A 150 -15.32 -0.27 1.99
N ILE A 151 -14.55 -1.21 2.56
CA ILE A 151 -13.79 -2.19 1.76
C ILE A 151 -14.73 -3.05 0.93
N MET A 152 -15.81 -3.59 1.51
CA MET A 152 -16.79 -4.38 0.76
C MET A 152 -17.43 -3.59 -0.39
N GLN A 153 -17.77 -2.32 -0.16
CA GLN A 153 -18.31 -1.44 -1.20
C GLN A 153 -17.29 -1.24 -2.34
N ASN A 154 -16.03 -0.96 -2.00
CA ASN A 154 -14.97 -0.74 -2.98
C ASN A 154 -14.72 -1.98 -3.85
N PHE A 155 -14.74 -3.18 -3.24
CA PHE A 155 -14.57 -4.45 -3.96
C PHE A 155 -15.87 -5.00 -4.55
N LYS A 156 -16.99 -4.27 -4.46
CA LYS A 156 -18.32 -4.69 -4.93
C LYS A 156 -18.73 -6.07 -4.40
N CYS A 157 -18.30 -6.38 -3.17
CA CYS A 157 -18.60 -7.64 -2.50
C CYS A 157 -19.97 -7.53 -1.82
N ALA A 158 -21.04 -7.92 -2.51
CA ALA A 158 -22.36 -8.08 -1.93
C ALA A 158 -22.43 -9.42 -1.18
N GLY A 159 -22.21 -9.46 0.13
CA GLY A 159 -22.29 -10.70 0.90
C GLY A 159 -21.57 -10.66 2.26
N GLU A 160 -21.09 -11.82 2.71
CA GLU A 160 -20.39 -11.97 3.99
C GLU A 160 -18.91 -11.59 3.91
N VAL A 161 -18.39 -10.95 4.98
CA VAL A 161 -16.97 -10.60 5.14
C VAL A 161 -16.04 -11.82 4.99
N ALA A 162 -16.54 -13.02 5.28
CA ALA A 162 -15.79 -14.27 5.17
C ALA A 162 -15.23 -14.52 3.74
N ASN A 163 -15.87 -13.97 2.70
CA ASN A 163 -15.39 -14.10 1.33
C ASN A 163 -14.53 -12.92 0.85
N LEU A 164 -14.46 -11.83 1.63
CA LEU A 164 -13.85 -10.57 1.21
C LEU A 164 -12.38 -10.74 0.83
N GLU A 165 -11.63 -11.51 1.61
CA GLU A 165 -10.22 -11.83 1.31
C GLU A 165 -10.07 -12.47 -0.08
N ARG A 166 -10.93 -13.45 -0.39
CA ARG A 166 -10.92 -14.13 -1.68
C ARG A 166 -11.26 -13.17 -2.82
N PHE A 167 -12.22 -12.25 -2.62
CA PHE A 167 -12.54 -11.23 -3.60
C PHE A 167 -11.36 -10.30 -3.84
N ILE A 168 -10.69 -9.83 -2.78
CA ILE A 168 -9.50 -8.97 -2.88
C ILE A 168 -8.41 -9.66 -3.69
N TYR A 169 -8.05 -10.91 -3.34
CA TYR A 169 -7.00 -11.64 -4.06
C TYR A 169 -7.39 -11.96 -5.49
N HIS A 170 -8.66 -12.32 -5.73
CA HIS A 170 -9.15 -12.51 -7.09
C HIS A 170 -9.04 -11.21 -7.90
N THR A 171 -9.44 -10.07 -7.33
CA THR A 171 -9.31 -8.76 -7.99
C THR A 171 -7.86 -8.45 -8.31
N ILE A 172 -6.93 -8.57 -7.36
CA ILE A 172 -5.49 -8.36 -7.62
C ILE A 172 -5.02 -9.27 -8.77
N ALA A 173 -5.42 -10.54 -8.74
CA ALA A 173 -5.00 -11.55 -9.71
C ALA A 173 -5.62 -11.36 -11.11
N SER A 174 -6.87 -10.89 -11.19
CA SER A 174 -7.63 -10.78 -12.43
C SER A 174 -7.62 -9.37 -13.03
N LYS A 175 -7.22 -8.35 -12.25
CA LYS A 175 -7.18 -6.96 -12.71
C LYS A 175 -6.32 -6.86 -13.97
N LYS A 176 -7.01 -6.52 -15.06
CA LYS A 176 -6.42 -6.50 -16.38
C LYS A 176 -5.39 -5.37 -16.44
N VAL A 177 -4.21 -5.76 -16.89
CA VAL A 177 -3.23 -4.85 -17.45
C VAL A 177 -3.81 -4.50 -18.82
N ASN A 178 -4.51 -3.36 -18.95
CA ASN A 178 -4.95 -2.90 -20.28
C ASN A 178 -3.68 -2.59 -21.08
N LEU A 179 -3.21 -3.56 -21.86
CA LEU A 179 -2.17 -3.42 -22.87
C LEU A 179 -2.80 -2.80 -24.12
N GLY A 180 -3.31 -1.57 -23.98
CA GLY A 180 -3.89 -0.76 -25.03
C GLY A 180 -3.09 0.52 -25.23
#